data_AF-A0A1Y4WE80-F1
#
_entry.id   AF-A0A1Y4WE80-F1
#
_cell.length_a   1.000
_cell.length_b   1.000
_cell.length_c   1.000
_cell.angle_alpha   90.00
_cell.angle_beta   90.00
_cell.angle_gamma   90.00
#
_symmetry.space_group_name_H-M   'P 1'
#
loop_
_entity.id
_entity.type
_entity.pdbx_description
1 polymer ?
#
loop_
_entity_poly.entity_id
_entity_poly.type
_entity_poly.pdbx_seq_one_letter_code
_entity_poly.pdbx_strand_id
1 'polypeptide(L)'
;MKKISFPLIVILLVCIILTLIGYNTLITRKDSQKYQNLQEDYPTSSTKSSNTQTLYCIGDSLTLGSHAYPTVLSELTNLSIETFGGSQDQTIDIAIRSGRTKIYAYDITIPAQTDPVELTLYNEDHEELDVLKNKGSNFSNVEIADISGILKYDSEKEVHTFTRDEAGKSVTLDEYTRINADFPTFDKNGIAIIFTGTYDPYESGSIFRTITYQRAILNQLGIKKYIVVSLTSKRTFQIVNDMNSVLEEEHEEHFLNFRDYLLENGLQDADITPTKQDQSDLEKGYIPRSLLQDNLVDGNTEFHELLAKQLIQKMKELKYITDDDLTNTQI
;
A
#
# COMPACT_ATOMS: atom_id res chain seq x y z
N MET A 1 26.26 -46.92 22.13
CA MET A 1 25.76 -45.80 21.29
C MET A 1 26.96 -45.20 20.54
N LYS A 2 27.03 -45.34 19.22
CA LYS A 2 28.14 -44.77 18.42
C LYS A 2 28.04 -43.24 18.48
N LYS A 3 29.09 -42.58 18.99
CA LYS A 3 29.21 -41.12 18.95
C LYS A 3 29.28 -40.71 17.48
N ILE A 4 28.25 -40.05 16.98
CA ILE A 4 28.31 -39.40 15.67
C ILE A 4 29.44 -38.38 15.74
N SER A 5 30.43 -38.51 14.86
CA SER A 5 31.58 -37.59 14.88
C SER A 5 31.10 -36.19 14.57
N PHE A 6 31.47 -35.21 15.38
CA PHE A 6 31.20 -33.78 15.20
C PHE A 6 31.22 -33.28 13.73
N PRO A 7 32.20 -33.64 12.86
CA PRO A 7 32.18 -33.21 11.46
C PRO A 7 30.99 -33.73 10.64
N LEU A 8 30.46 -34.91 10.95
CA LEU A 8 29.27 -35.45 10.27
C LEU A 8 28.01 -34.65 10.63
N ILE A 9 27.93 -34.13 11.85
CA ILE A 9 26.83 -33.28 12.31
C ILE A 9 26.89 -31.92 11.60
N VAL A 10 28.10 -31.35 11.46
CA VAL A 10 28.29 -30.08 10.76
C VAL A 10 27.91 -30.19 9.28
N ILE A 11 28.32 -31.27 8.59
CA ILE A 11 27.95 -31.49 7.19
C ILE A 11 26.43 -31.63 7.04
N LEU A 12 25.78 -32.39 7.93
CA LEU A 12 24.31 -32.54 7.91
C LEU A 12 23.60 -31.19 8.11
N LEU A 13 24.07 -30.37 9.05
CA LEU A 13 23.52 -29.03 9.29
C LEU A 13 23.70 -28.10 8.09
N VAL A 14 24.87 -28.10 7.45
CA VAL A 14 25.12 -27.32 6.24
C VAL A 14 24.21 -27.76 5.10
N CYS A 15 24.03 -29.08 4.90
CA CYS A 15 23.09 -29.59 3.89
C CYS A 15 21.65 -29.15 4.18
N ILE A 16 21.20 -29.22 5.44
CA ILE A 16 19.86 -28.77 5.84
C ILE A 16 19.69 -27.27 5.55
N ILE A 17 20.67 -26.44 5.92
CA ILE A 17 20.66 -25.00 5.66
C ILE A 17 20.60 -24.72 4.15
N LEU A 18 21.42 -25.39 3.34
CA LEU A 18 21.41 -25.23 1.88
C LEU A 18 20.08 -25.67 1.25
N THR A 19 19.47 -26.74 1.75
CA THR A 19 18.14 -27.17 1.29
C THR A 19 17.03 -26.20 1.69
N LEU A 20 17.11 -25.62 2.89
CA LEU A 20 16.17 -24.59 3.36
C LEU A 20 16.28 -23.31 2.53
N ILE A 21 17.51 -22.85 2.25
CA ILE A 21 17.77 -21.71 1.37
C ILE A 21 17.23 -21.99 -0.03
N GLY A 22 17.56 -23.16 -0.61
CA GLY A 22 17.10 -23.53 -1.95
C GLY A 22 15.57 -23.65 -2.05
N TYR A 23 14.91 -24.20 -1.03
CA TYR A 23 13.46 -24.27 -0.95
C TYR A 23 12.81 -22.89 -0.82
N ASN A 24 13.38 -22.02 0.02
CA ASN A 24 12.92 -20.64 0.17
C ASN A 24 13.03 -19.90 -1.17
N THR A 25 14.19 -19.97 -1.84
CA THR A 25 14.38 -19.36 -3.17
C THR A 25 13.41 -19.92 -4.22
N LEU A 26 13.05 -21.21 -4.17
CA LEU A 26 12.07 -21.80 -5.09
C LEU A 26 10.65 -21.28 -4.84
N ILE A 27 10.23 -21.14 -3.58
CA ILE A 27 8.95 -20.54 -3.22
C ILE A 27 8.92 -19.08 -3.69
N THR A 28 9.93 -18.29 -3.33
CA THR A 28 10.10 -16.89 -3.75
C THR A 28 10.00 -16.74 -5.28
N ARG A 29 10.63 -17.65 -6.04
CA ARG A 29 10.54 -17.63 -7.51
C ARG A 29 9.15 -17.98 -8.04
N LYS A 30 8.47 -18.97 -7.45
CA LYS A 30 7.09 -19.32 -7.85
C LYS A 30 6.11 -18.20 -7.54
N ASP A 31 6.24 -17.58 -6.36
CA ASP A 31 5.40 -16.45 -5.96
C ASP A 31 5.68 -15.24 -6.86
N SER A 32 6.94 -14.91 -7.10
CA SER A 32 7.33 -13.87 -8.08
C SER A 32 6.73 -14.14 -9.47
N GLN A 33 6.80 -15.37 -9.97
CA GLN A 33 6.22 -15.75 -11.26
C GLN A 33 4.70 -15.62 -11.30
N LYS A 34 3.98 -15.95 -10.22
CA LYS A 34 2.53 -15.76 -10.11
C LYS A 34 2.14 -14.31 -10.40
N TYR A 35 2.99 -13.36 -10.01
CA TYR A 35 2.68 -11.94 -10.08
C TYR A 35 3.43 -11.14 -11.17
N GLN A 36 4.07 -11.80 -12.13
CA GLN A 36 4.77 -11.13 -13.25
C GLN A 36 3.82 -10.53 -14.32
N ASN A 37 2.55 -10.97 -14.38
CA ASN A 37 1.66 -10.71 -15.53
C ASN A 37 1.09 -9.29 -15.67
N LEU A 38 1.49 -8.33 -14.83
CA LEU A 38 1.01 -6.93 -14.90
C LEU A 38 2.06 -5.92 -15.38
N GLN A 39 3.23 -6.39 -15.86
CA GLN A 39 4.33 -5.55 -16.34
C GLN A 39 4.13 -4.90 -17.72
N GLU A 40 3.09 -5.26 -18.49
CA GLU A 40 2.86 -4.72 -19.83
C GLU A 40 1.71 -3.69 -19.88
N ASP A 41 2.07 -2.43 -20.11
CA ASP A 41 1.86 -1.66 -21.36
C ASP A 41 1.73 -0.16 -20.99
N TYR A 42 2.69 0.68 -21.39
CA TYR A 42 2.67 2.14 -21.17
C TYR A 42 2.06 2.87 -22.38
N PRO A 43 0.78 3.28 -22.36
CA PRO A 43 0.22 4.09 -23.43
C PRO A 43 0.67 5.55 -23.35
N THR A 44 1.23 6.01 -24.46
CA THR A 44 1.72 7.36 -24.74
C THR A 44 0.57 8.36 -25.00
N SER A 45 0.76 9.58 -24.48
CA SER A 45 0.14 10.85 -24.91
C SER A 45 -1.34 11.13 -24.62
N SER A 46 -1.59 12.08 -23.69
CA SER A 46 -2.21 13.39 -24.00
C SER A 46 -2.15 14.29 -22.76
N THR A 47 -1.63 15.51 -22.92
CA THR A 47 -1.37 16.50 -21.86
C THR A 47 -2.62 17.27 -21.42
N LYS A 48 -2.85 17.35 -20.12
CA LYS A 48 -3.43 18.54 -19.48
C LYS A 48 -2.31 19.20 -18.66
N SER A 49 -2.05 20.46 -18.96
CA SER A 49 -1.05 21.29 -18.29
C SER A 49 -1.76 22.10 -17.21
N SER A 50 -1.62 21.69 -15.95
CA SER A 50 -1.84 22.56 -14.79
C SER A 50 -0.51 23.24 -14.45
N ASN A 51 -0.52 24.53 -14.19
CA ASN A 51 0.69 25.32 -13.91
C ASN A 51 1.30 25.06 -12.51
N THR A 52 0.66 24.23 -11.70
CA THR A 52 1.17 23.81 -10.37
C THR A 52 1.33 22.30 -10.37
N GLN A 53 2.56 21.84 -10.12
CA GLN A 53 2.92 20.43 -10.02
C GLN A 53 2.14 19.78 -8.85
N THR A 54 1.41 18.70 -9.13
CA THR A 54 0.64 17.95 -8.10
C THR A 54 1.48 16.82 -7.51
N LEU A 55 1.40 16.65 -6.19
CA LEU A 55 1.94 15.55 -5.42
C LEU A 55 0.79 14.66 -4.92
N TYR A 56 0.75 13.43 -5.41
CA TYR A 56 -0.25 12.42 -5.04
C TYR A 56 0.29 11.54 -3.93
N CYS A 57 -0.25 11.67 -2.73
CA CYS A 57 0.07 10.85 -1.57
C CYS A 57 -0.92 9.69 -1.48
N ILE A 58 -0.45 8.48 -1.78
CA ILE A 58 -1.28 7.29 -1.95
C ILE A 58 -0.94 6.27 -0.86
N GLY A 59 -1.92 5.91 -0.02
CA GLY A 59 -1.65 5.00 1.08
C GLY A 59 -2.81 4.76 2.04
N ASP A 60 -2.46 4.17 3.18
CA ASP A 60 -3.37 3.80 4.26
C ASP A 60 -3.42 4.85 5.38
N SER A 61 -3.71 4.48 6.63
CA SER A 61 -3.69 5.38 7.80
C SER A 61 -2.41 6.19 7.95
N LEU A 62 -1.25 5.67 7.52
CA LEU A 62 0.02 6.40 7.56
C LEU A 62 0.07 7.58 6.57
N THR A 63 -0.86 7.60 5.61
CA THR A 63 -1.04 8.69 4.63
C THR A 63 -2.24 9.56 4.96
N LEU A 64 -3.26 9.00 5.60
CA LEU A 64 -4.55 9.66 5.82
C LEU A 64 -4.64 10.26 7.21
N GLY A 65 -4.84 11.57 7.29
CA GLY A 65 -5.10 12.25 8.56
C GLY A 65 -4.73 13.73 8.51
N SER A 66 -5.28 14.52 9.43
CA SER A 66 -5.02 15.96 9.47
C SER A 66 -3.58 16.31 9.85
N HIS A 67 -2.86 15.41 10.53
CA HIS A 67 -1.46 15.59 10.95
C HIS A 67 -0.52 14.59 10.25
N ALA A 68 -0.99 13.95 9.18
CA ALA A 68 -0.17 13.03 8.40
C ALA A 68 0.85 13.81 7.55
N TYR A 69 1.86 13.10 7.03
CA TYR A 69 2.93 13.69 6.23
C TYR A 69 2.45 14.51 5.02
N PRO A 70 1.29 14.25 4.36
CA PRO A 70 0.79 15.11 3.29
C PRO A 70 0.43 16.52 3.77
N THR A 71 -0.09 16.66 4.99
CA THR A 71 -0.36 17.99 5.58
C THR A 71 0.95 18.74 5.79
N VAL A 72 1.95 18.09 6.37
CA VAL A 72 3.27 18.70 6.58
C VAL A 72 3.89 19.11 5.24
N LEU A 73 3.81 18.25 4.20
CA LEU A 73 4.28 18.59 2.85
C LEU A 73 3.56 19.82 2.28
N SER A 74 2.27 20.00 2.54
CA SER A 74 1.52 21.18 2.08
C SER A 74 1.97 22.48 2.77
N GLU A 75 2.54 22.39 3.97
CA GLU A 75 3.10 23.53 4.70
C GLU A 75 4.54 23.85 4.24
N LEU A 76 5.29 22.82 3.86
CA LEU A 76 6.72 22.93 3.49
C LEU A 76 6.95 23.15 1.98
N THR A 77 5.93 22.98 1.14
CA THR A 77 6.04 23.07 -0.32
C THR A 77 4.93 23.91 -0.94
N ASN A 78 5.19 24.45 -2.14
CA ASN A 78 4.21 25.18 -2.95
C ASN A 78 3.42 24.23 -3.89
N LEU A 79 3.53 22.92 -3.69
CA LEU A 79 2.88 21.91 -4.53
C LEU A 79 1.41 21.75 -4.18
N SER A 80 0.60 21.35 -5.16
CA SER A 80 -0.76 20.91 -4.87
C SER A 80 -0.69 19.49 -4.31
N ILE A 81 -1.21 19.27 -3.09
CA ILE A 81 -1.21 17.94 -2.46
C ILE A 81 -2.58 17.29 -2.58
N GLU A 82 -2.62 16.05 -3.09
CA GLU A 82 -3.82 15.22 -3.12
C GLU A 82 -3.58 13.90 -2.42
N THR A 83 -4.51 13.47 -1.57
CA THR A 83 -4.42 12.19 -0.85
C THR A 83 -5.39 11.16 -1.43
N PHE A 84 -4.99 9.89 -1.45
CA PHE A 84 -5.79 8.81 -2.01
C PHE A 84 -5.58 7.47 -1.27
N GLY A 85 -6.68 6.80 -0.92
CA GLY A 85 -6.68 5.49 -0.26
C GLY A 85 -7.74 5.37 0.84
N GLY A 86 -7.54 4.46 1.79
CA GLY A 86 -8.45 4.19 2.91
C GLY A 86 -7.69 3.77 4.16
N SER A 87 -8.24 4.04 5.34
CA SER A 87 -7.48 3.99 6.62
C SER A 87 -6.84 2.64 6.95
N GLN A 88 -7.39 1.54 6.44
CA GLN A 88 -6.82 0.20 6.59
C GLN A 88 -6.89 -0.55 5.27
N ASP A 89 -6.72 0.18 4.17
CA ASP A 89 -6.66 -0.42 2.86
C ASP A 89 -5.40 -1.29 2.73
N GLN A 90 -5.59 -2.50 2.22
CA GLN A 90 -4.51 -3.28 1.60
C GLN A 90 -4.07 -2.58 0.31
N THR A 91 -2.88 -2.92 -0.19
CA THR A 91 -2.39 -2.42 -1.48
C THR A 91 -3.33 -2.79 -2.64
N ILE A 92 -3.98 -3.96 -2.57
CA ILE A 92 -5.01 -4.36 -3.56
C ILE A 92 -6.23 -3.44 -3.50
N ASP A 93 -6.66 -2.98 -2.32
CA ASP A 93 -7.81 -2.09 -2.19
C ASP A 93 -7.54 -0.78 -2.92
N ILE A 94 -6.33 -0.24 -2.78
CA ILE A 94 -5.90 0.98 -3.47
C ILE A 94 -5.78 0.74 -4.99
N ALA A 95 -5.33 -0.44 -5.42
CA ALA A 95 -5.31 -0.81 -6.84
C ALA A 95 -6.72 -0.95 -7.44
N ILE A 96 -7.71 -1.39 -6.66
CA ILE A 96 -9.12 -1.42 -7.03
C ILE A 96 -9.67 0.01 -7.10
N ARG A 97 -9.43 0.80 -6.06
CA ARG A 97 -9.88 2.20 -5.95
C ARG A 97 -9.33 3.08 -7.08
N SER A 98 -8.08 2.88 -7.48
CA SER A 98 -7.47 3.60 -8.60
C SER A 98 -8.03 3.19 -9.97
N GLY A 99 -8.76 2.07 -10.03
CA GLY A 99 -9.38 1.54 -11.24
C GLY A 99 -8.52 0.57 -12.04
N ARG A 100 -7.35 0.17 -11.51
CA ARG A 100 -6.49 -0.81 -12.19
C ARG A 100 -7.01 -2.22 -12.04
N THR A 101 -7.39 -2.59 -10.81
CA THR A 101 -7.87 -3.93 -10.49
C THR A 101 -9.38 -3.96 -10.60
N LYS A 102 -9.90 -4.79 -11.50
CA LYS A 102 -11.34 -4.96 -11.71
C LYS A 102 -11.88 -5.96 -10.71
N ILE A 103 -13.11 -5.72 -10.24
CA ILE A 103 -13.83 -6.63 -9.37
C ILE A 103 -15.21 -6.96 -9.94
N TYR A 104 -15.74 -8.11 -9.54
CA TYR A 104 -16.97 -8.68 -10.09
C TYR A 104 -17.88 -9.16 -8.96
N ALA A 105 -19.19 -9.11 -9.20
CA ALA A 105 -20.22 -9.78 -8.41
C ALA A 105 -20.79 -10.96 -9.21
N TYR A 106 -21.16 -12.03 -8.51
CA TYR A 106 -21.68 -13.25 -9.12
C TYR A 106 -22.69 -13.94 -8.19
N ASP A 107 -23.66 -14.65 -8.78
CA ASP A 107 -24.64 -15.49 -8.08
C ASP A 107 -25.47 -14.72 -7.03
N ILE A 108 -25.94 -13.53 -7.40
CA ILE A 108 -26.83 -12.72 -6.56
C ILE A 108 -28.08 -12.30 -7.32
N THR A 109 -29.14 -12.03 -6.58
CA THR A 109 -30.34 -11.37 -7.11
C THR A 109 -30.49 -10.00 -6.49
N ILE A 110 -30.26 -8.94 -7.28
CA ILE A 110 -30.52 -7.57 -6.87
C ILE A 110 -32.04 -7.37 -6.81
N PRO A 111 -32.64 -7.12 -5.63
CA PRO A 111 -34.08 -7.08 -5.44
C PRO A 111 -34.71 -5.88 -6.15
N ALA A 112 -36.00 -5.97 -6.50
CA ALA A 112 -36.70 -4.87 -7.17
C ALA A 112 -36.73 -3.56 -6.35
N GLN A 113 -36.79 -3.67 -5.02
CA GLN A 113 -36.78 -2.54 -4.09
C GLN A 113 -35.36 -2.21 -3.64
N THR A 114 -35.21 -1.16 -2.84
CA THR A 114 -33.93 -0.70 -2.28
C THR A 114 -33.51 -1.52 -1.05
N ASP A 115 -33.83 -2.80 -1.01
CA ASP A 115 -33.38 -3.71 0.04
C ASP A 115 -31.92 -4.11 -0.25
N PRO A 116 -31.04 -4.21 0.77
CA PRO A 116 -29.68 -4.67 0.57
C PRO A 116 -29.64 -6.14 0.15
N VAL A 117 -28.73 -6.48 -0.76
CA VAL A 117 -28.36 -7.85 -1.10
C VAL A 117 -26.90 -8.09 -0.68
N GLU A 118 -26.66 -9.23 -0.04
CA GLU A 118 -25.30 -9.68 0.31
C GLU A 118 -24.60 -10.19 -0.95
N LEU A 119 -23.29 -9.94 -1.06
CA LEU A 119 -22.49 -10.37 -2.21
C LEU A 119 -21.03 -10.62 -1.82
N THR A 120 -20.39 -11.50 -2.59
CA THR A 120 -18.94 -11.73 -2.56
C THR A 120 -18.29 -11.01 -3.73
N LEU A 121 -17.07 -10.50 -3.50
CA LEU A 121 -16.26 -9.84 -4.53
C LEU A 121 -15.30 -10.84 -5.16
N TYR A 122 -15.15 -10.78 -6.48
CA TYR A 122 -14.27 -11.67 -7.24
C TYR A 122 -13.29 -10.87 -8.11
N ASN A 123 -12.13 -11.46 -8.41
CA ASN A 123 -11.19 -10.95 -9.41
C ASN A 123 -11.56 -11.42 -10.83
N GLU A 124 -10.73 -11.05 -11.82
CA GLU A 124 -10.93 -11.43 -13.23
C GLU A 124 -10.74 -12.93 -13.50
N ASP A 125 -10.00 -13.62 -12.63
CA ASP A 125 -9.80 -15.06 -12.66
C ASP A 125 -10.88 -15.83 -11.86
N HIS A 126 -11.93 -15.12 -11.42
CA HIS A 126 -13.05 -15.66 -10.64
C HIS A 126 -12.69 -16.18 -9.23
N GLU A 127 -11.55 -15.76 -8.69
CA GLU A 127 -11.17 -16.03 -7.31
C GLU A 127 -11.81 -15.01 -6.37
N GLU A 128 -12.26 -15.47 -5.19
CA GLU A 128 -12.81 -14.60 -4.15
C GLU A 128 -11.76 -13.62 -3.62
N LEU A 129 -12.19 -12.38 -3.36
CA LEU A 129 -11.36 -11.29 -2.89
C LEU A 129 -11.78 -10.83 -1.49
N ASP A 130 -10.80 -10.78 -0.59
CA ASP A 130 -10.95 -10.22 0.75
C ASP A 130 -10.53 -8.74 0.78
N VAL A 131 -11.39 -7.86 0.26
CA VAL A 131 -11.05 -6.47 -0.10
C VAL A 131 -12.14 -5.46 0.27
N LEU A 132 -11.84 -4.17 0.20
CA LEU A 132 -12.78 -3.05 0.37
C LEU A 132 -13.61 -3.08 1.67
N LYS A 133 -12.99 -3.54 2.77
CA LYS A 133 -13.65 -3.64 4.09
C LYS A 133 -13.83 -2.29 4.79
N ASN A 134 -13.06 -1.30 4.38
CA ASN A 134 -13.01 0.01 5.01
C ASN A 134 -13.46 1.10 4.04
N LYS A 135 -13.90 2.22 4.61
CA LYS A 135 -14.16 3.43 3.82
C LYS A 135 -12.82 3.98 3.29
N GLY A 136 -12.81 4.39 2.03
CA GLY A 136 -11.67 5.07 1.41
C GLY A 136 -12.14 6.23 0.53
N SER A 137 -11.24 6.73 -0.32
CA SER A 137 -11.46 7.89 -1.18
C SER A 137 -12.66 7.76 -2.13
N ASN A 138 -12.95 6.54 -2.60
CA ASN A 138 -14.04 6.25 -3.54
C ASN A 138 -14.58 4.83 -3.34
N PHE A 139 -15.33 4.32 -4.33
CA PHE A 139 -15.85 2.94 -4.39
C PHE A 139 -17.02 2.61 -3.44
N SER A 140 -17.62 3.62 -2.79
CA SER A 140 -18.91 3.42 -2.11
C SER A 140 -20.09 3.48 -3.08
N ASN A 141 -20.05 4.39 -4.04
CA ASN A 141 -21.06 4.47 -5.11
C ASN A 141 -20.54 3.67 -6.30
N VAL A 142 -21.34 2.69 -6.73
CA VAL A 142 -20.97 1.74 -7.79
C VAL A 142 -22.14 1.46 -8.71
N GLU A 143 -21.84 0.84 -9.84
CA GLU A 143 -22.82 0.33 -10.78
C GLU A 143 -22.57 -1.16 -11.03
N ILE A 144 -23.64 -1.96 -10.95
CA ILE A 144 -23.62 -3.41 -11.24
C ILE A 144 -24.76 -3.71 -12.20
N ALA A 145 -24.47 -4.26 -13.38
CA ALA A 145 -25.46 -4.51 -14.44
C ALA A 145 -26.32 -3.28 -14.78
N ASP A 146 -25.68 -2.13 -15.00
CA ASP A 146 -26.32 -0.82 -15.26
C ASP A 146 -27.27 -0.34 -14.14
N ILE A 147 -27.14 -0.88 -12.93
CA ILE A 147 -27.89 -0.45 -11.73
C ILE A 147 -26.95 0.30 -10.81
N SER A 148 -27.19 1.60 -10.63
CA SER A 148 -26.50 2.42 -9.64
C SER A 148 -26.91 2.05 -8.22
N GLY A 149 -25.94 2.04 -7.31
CA GLY A 149 -26.19 1.78 -5.90
C GLY A 149 -24.96 1.97 -5.02
N ILE A 150 -25.12 1.57 -3.77
CA ILE A 150 -24.11 1.73 -2.73
C ILE A 150 -23.57 0.36 -2.33
N LEU A 151 -22.25 0.19 -2.44
CA LEU A 151 -21.50 -0.94 -1.90
C LEU A 151 -21.03 -0.60 -0.48
N LYS A 152 -21.28 -1.51 0.47
CA LYS A 152 -20.83 -1.40 1.87
C LYS A 152 -20.26 -2.72 2.34
N TYR A 153 -19.41 -2.67 3.36
CA TYR A 153 -18.99 -3.84 4.12
C TYR A 153 -19.71 -3.84 5.48
N ASP A 154 -20.34 -4.95 5.82
CA ASP A 154 -20.91 -5.22 7.14
C ASP A 154 -19.86 -5.99 7.96
N SER A 155 -19.25 -5.31 8.94
CA SER A 155 -18.21 -5.89 9.77
C SER A 155 -18.71 -6.90 10.80
N GLU A 156 -20.00 -6.90 11.14
CA GLU A 156 -20.56 -7.89 12.08
C GLU A 156 -20.83 -9.23 11.39
N LYS A 157 -21.24 -9.16 10.12
CA LYS A 157 -21.49 -10.34 9.29
C LYS A 157 -20.30 -10.78 8.44
N GLU A 158 -19.28 -9.93 8.35
CA GLU A 158 -18.10 -10.12 7.49
C GLU A 158 -18.47 -10.28 6.00
N VAL A 159 -19.41 -9.49 5.51
CA VAL A 159 -19.94 -9.59 4.13
C VAL A 159 -20.12 -8.23 3.48
N HIS A 160 -19.96 -8.16 2.15
CA HIS A 160 -20.34 -6.97 1.39
C HIS A 160 -21.84 -6.97 1.10
N THR A 161 -22.41 -5.76 1.04
CA THR A 161 -23.80 -5.55 0.65
C THR A 161 -23.87 -4.51 -0.46
N PHE A 162 -24.78 -4.73 -1.40
CA PHE A 162 -25.17 -3.75 -2.41
C PHE A 162 -26.62 -3.33 -2.20
N THR A 163 -26.87 -2.03 -2.24
CA THR A 163 -28.21 -1.46 -2.20
C THR A 163 -28.39 -0.54 -3.40
N ARG A 164 -29.33 -0.87 -4.29
CA ARG A 164 -29.66 0.01 -5.43
C ARG A 164 -30.22 1.35 -4.96
N ASP A 165 -29.96 2.40 -5.72
CA ASP A 165 -30.41 3.76 -5.38
C ASP A 165 -31.92 3.95 -5.58
N GLU A 166 -32.46 3.39 -6.66
CA GLU A 166 -33.88 3.54 -7.04
C GLU A 166 -34.55 2.19 -7.25
N ALA A 167 -35.84 2.09 -6.89
CA ALA A 167 -36.63 0.90 -7.14
C ALA A 167 -36.79 0.63 -8.65
N GLY A 168 -36.77 -0.65 -9.04
CA GLY A 168 -36.79 -1.06 -10.43
C GLY A 168 -37.20 -2.53 -10.58
N LYS A 169 -36.67 -3.20 -11.61
CA LYS A 169 -36.91 -4.64 -11.80
C LYS A 169 -35.89 -5.46 -11.00
N SER A 170 -36.31 -6.63 -10.52
CA SER A 170 -35.38 -7.61 -9.97
C SER A 170 -34.44 -8.08 -11.08
N VAL A 171 -33.15 -8.20 -10.76
CA VAL A 171 -32.11 -8.65 -11.72
C VAL A 171 -31.26 -9.71 -11.05
N THR A 172 -31.15 -10.87 -11.70
CA THR A 172 -30.28 -11.96 -11.27
C THR A 172 -28.99 -11.93 -12.08
N LEU A 173 -27.86 -12.09 -11.41
CA LEU A 173 -26.52 -12.11 -12.01
C LEU A 173 -26.03 -13.56 -12.09
N ASP A 174 -26.33 -14.22 -13.21
CA ASP A 174 -25.94 -15.62 -13.48
C ASP A 174 -24.54 -15.75 -14.09
N GLU A 175 -23.83 -14.63 -14.28
CA GLU A 175 -22.45 -14.54 -14.78
C GLU A 175 -21.66 -13.48 -13.99
N TYR A 176 -20.33 -13.62 -13.95
CA TYR A 176 -19.45 -12.65 -13.29
C TYR A 176 -19.62 -11.27 -13.90
N THR A 177 -20.30 -10.39 -13.17
CA THR A 177 -20.69 -9.07 -13.64
C THR A 177 -19.77 -8.04 -13.01
N ARG A 178 -19.11 -7.24 -13.85
CA ARG A 178 -18.17 -6.22 -13.40
C ARG A 178 -18.89 -5.17 -12.54
N ILE A 179 -18.26 -4.80 -11.43
CA ILE A 179 -18.63 -3.64 -10.62
C ILE A 179 -17.86 -2.44 -11.14
N ASN A 180 -18.58 -1.40 -11.56
CA ASN A 180 -17.99 -0.14 -12.02
C ASN A 180 -18.09 0.92 -10.91
N ALA A 181 -17.12 1.83 -10.87
CA ALA A 181 -17.10 2.96 -9.95
C ALA A 181 -16.49 4.18 -10.66
N ASP A 182 -16.69 5.36 -10.10
CA ASP A 182 -15.98 6.56 -10.53
C ASP A 182 -14.53 6.49 -10.08
N PHE A 183 -13.63 6.44 -11.06
CA PHE A 183 -12.19 6.38 -10.84
C PHE A 183 -11.55 7.77 -10.94
N PRO A 184 -10.59 8.09 -10.05
CA PRO A 184 -9.85 9.34 -10.14
C PRO A 184 -9.01 9.40 -11.42
N THR A 185 -8.80 10.61 -11.91
CA THR A 185 -7.83 10.90 -12.98
C THR A 185 -6.60 11.56 -12.41
N PHE A 186 -5.42 11.11 -12.82
CA PHE A 186 -4.14 11.63 -12.33
C PHE A 186 -3.41 12.40 -13.43
N ASP A 187 -2.76 13.50 -13.07
CA ASP A 187 -1.83 14.19 -13.96
C ASP A 187 -0.54 13.37 -14.05
N LYS A 188 -0.24 12.87 -15.26
CA LYS A 188 0.97 12.07 -15.55
C LYS A 188 2.28 12.84 -15.30
N ASN A 189 2.23 14.17 -15.29
CA ASN A 189 3.38 15.00 -14.94
C ASN A 189 3.57 15.13 -13.43
N GLY A 190 2.60 14.66 -12.64
CA GLY A 190 2.58 14.61 -11.18
C GLY A 190 3.80 13.92 -10.55
N ILE A 191 3.86 13.97 -9.22
CA ILE A 191 4.76 13.15 -8.42
C ILE A 191 3.87 12.22 -7.57
N ALA A 192 4.21 10.94 -7.47
CA ALA A 192 3.47 9.98 -6.66
C ALA A 192 4.31 9.51 -5.45
N ILE A 193 3.72 9.52 -4.26
CA ILE A 193 4.27 8.88 -3.08
C ILE A 193 3.38 7.68 -2.79
N ILE A 194 3.95 6.49 -2.87
CA ILE A 194 3.28 5.23 -2.57
C ILE A 194 3.72 4.77 -1.19
N PHE A 195 2.83 4.84 -0.20
CA PHE A 195 3.05 4.33 1.15
C PHE A 195 1.95 3.33 1.51
N THR A 196 2.17 2.09 1.07
CA THR A 196 1.19 1.00 1.10
C THR A 196 1.81 -0.28 1.66
N GLY A 197 0.96 -1.20 2.08
CA GLY A 197 1.37 -2.54 2.51
C GLY A 197 1.35 -2.76 4.02
N THR A 198 1.02 -1.76 4.84
CA THR A 198 0.89 -1.90 6.31
C THR A 198 -0.12 -2.97 6.69
N TYR A 199 -1.20 -3.08 5.92
CA TYR A 199 -2.32 -3.98 6.16
C TYR A 199 -2.37 -5.16 5.19
N ASP A 200 -1.36 -5.32 4.32
CA ASP A 200 -1.28 -6.48 3.46
C ASP A 200 -1.11 -7.75 4.31
N PRO A 201 -1.73 -8.89 3.92
CA PRO A 201 -1.61 -10.13 4.67
C PRO A 201 -0.15 -10.56 4.88
N TYR A 202 0.18 -10.95 6.10
CA TYR A 202 1.50 -11.47 6.43
C TYR A 202 1.57 -12.98 6.21
N GLU A 203 1.96 -13.38 5.00
CA GLU A 203 2.13 -14.77 4.60
C GLU A 203 3.36 -14.94 3.71
N SER A 204 3.77 -16.18 3.46
CA SER A 204 4.92 -16.47 2.60
C SER A 204 4.72 -15.85 1.21
N GLY A 205 5.68 -15.04 0.76
CA GLY A 205 5.64 -14.41 -0.56
C GLY A 205 4.71 -13.20 -0.68
N SER A 206 4.05 -12.75 0.40
CA SER A 206 3.09 -11.65 0.33
C SER A 206 3.70 -10.32 -0.15
N ILE A 207 5.01 -10.11 0.04
CA ILE A 207 5.72 -8.95 -0.51
C ILE A 207 5.63 -8.85 -2.03
N PHE A 208 5.60 -9.98 -2.76
CA PHE A 208 5.41 -9.96 -4.21
C PHE A 208 4.00 -9.52 -4.58
N ARG A 209 3.00 -9.89 -3.77
CA ARG A 209 1.63 -9.41 -3.92
C ARG A 209 1.57 -7.89 -3.70
N THR A 210 2.22 -7.37 -2.66
CA THR A 210 2.35 -5.92 -2.41
C THR A 210 2.97 -5.21 -3.62
N ILE A 211 4.15 -5.65 -4.07
CA ILE A 211 4.86 -5.08 -5.23
C ILE A 211 3.98 -5.07 -6.48
N THR A 212 3.21 -6.13 -6.68
CA THR A 212 2.37 -6.28 -7.86
C THR A 212 1.25 -5.28 -7.90
N TYR A 213 0.60 -5.04 -6.76
CA TYR A 213 -0.42 -4.01 -6.68
C TYR A 213 0.18 -2.60 -6.65
N GLN A 214 1.40 -2.40 -6.12
CA GLN A 214 2.12 -1.13 -6.27
C GLN A 214 2.41 -0.82 -7.75
N ARG A 215 2.89 -1.80 -8.53
CA ARG A 215 3.04 -1.66 -9.99
C ARG A 215 1.71 -1.36 -10.68
N ALA A 216 0.65 -2.05 -10.28
CA ALA A 216 -0.70 -1.83 -10.80
C ALA A 216 -1.15 -0.37 -10.56
N ILE A 217 -0.96 0.15 -9.35
CA ILE A 217 -1.23 1.55 -9.00
C ILE A 217 -0.38 2.48 -9.88
N LEU A 218 0.94 2.33 -9.90
CA LEU A 218 1.85 3.18 -10.70
C LEU A 218 1.47 3.19 -12.20
N ASN A 219 1.14 2.03 -12.77
CA ASN A 219 0.69 1.91 -14.15
C ASN A 219 -0.61 2.67 -14.41
N GLN A 220 -1.54 2.65 -13.44
CA GLN A 220 -2.81 3.36 -13.52
C GLN A 220 -2.65 4.89 -13.38
N LEU A 221 -1.72 5.33 -12.52
CA LEU A 221 -1.36 6.75 -12.43
C LEU A 221 -0.73 7.25 -13.74
N GLY A 222 0.10 6.41 -14.38
CA GLY A 222 0.90 6.79 -15.54
C GLY A 222 1.94 7.87 -15.23
N ILE A 223 2.28 8.04 -13.94
CA ILE A 223 3.23 9.01 -13.41
C ILE A 223 4.62 8.37 -13.40
N LYS A 224 5.62 9.09 -13.91
CA LYS A 224 7.02 8.64 -13.92
C LYS A 224 7.81 9.05 -12.68
N LYS A 225 7.46 10.19 -12.07
CA LYS A 225 8.12 10.67 -10.86
C LYS A 225 7.44 10.02 -9.65
N TYR A 226 8.06 9.02 -9.05
CA TYR A 226 7.49 8.40 -7.86
C TYR A 226 8.53 8.07 -6.79
N ILE A 227 8.03 7.88 -5.57
CA ILE A 227 8.76 7.37 -4.41
C ILE A 227 7.92 6.27 -3.77
N VAL A 228 8.53 5.14 -3.44
CA VAL A 228 7.92 4.08 -2.61
C VAL A 228 8.55 4.10 -1.23
N VAL A 229 7.71 4.29 -0.21
CA VAL A 229 8.16 4.34 1.18
C VAL A 229 8.22 2.93 1.74
N SER A 230 9.32 2.61 2.45
CA SER A 230 9.52 1.33 3.11
C SER A 230 8.39 0.95 4.07
N LEU A 231 8.12 -0.35 4.22
CA LEU A 231 7.30 -0.89 5.31
C LEU A 231 7.98 -0.61 6.66
N THR A 232 7.19 -0.24 7.67
CA THR A 232 7.71 0.28 8.95
C THR A 232 7.63 -0.73 10.10
N SER A 233 6.50 -1.43 10.23
CA SER A 233 6.17 -2.20 11.42
C SER A 233 6.73 -3.63 11.40
N LYS A 234 7.83 -3.84 12.12
CA LYS A 234 8.29 -5.20 12.47
C LYS A 234 7.31 -5.95 13.39
N ARG A 235 6.43 -5.23 14.10
CA ARG A 235 5.38 -5.83 14.94
C ARG A 235 4.31 -6.53 14.08
N THR A 236 4.07 -6.00 12.89
CA THR A 236 3.18 -6.59 11.88
C THR A 236 3.91 -7.65 11.05
N PHE A 237 5.10 -7.31 10.55
CA PHE A 237 5.88 -8.15 9.64
C PHE A 237 7.23 -8.52 10.27
N GLN A 238 7.39 -9.74 10.79
CA GLN A 238 8.61 -10.10 11.53
C GLN A 238 9.88 -10.05 10.66
N ILE A 239 9.73 -10.29 9.34
CA ILE A 239 10.79 -10.23 8.33
C ILE A 239 10.77 -8.90 7.54
N VAL A 240 10.23 -7.82 8.10
CA VAL A 240 10.06 -6.52 7.41
C VAL A 240 11.35 -6.02 6.73
N ASN A 241 12.52 -6.29 7.31
CA ASN A 241 13.80 -5.89 6.71
C ASN A 241 14.06 -6.63 5.39
N ASP A 242 13.83 -7.95 5.35
CA ASP A 242 13.96 -8.73 4.12
C ASP A 242 12.92 -8.29 3.08
N MET A 243 11.69 -7.99 3.51
CA MET A 243 10.64 -7.46 2.63
C MET A 243 11.03 -6.09 2.04
N ASN A 244 11.62 -5.21 2.85
CA ASN A 244 12.12 -3.92 2.39
C ASN A 244 13.32 -4.05 1.45
N SER A 245 14.20 -5.04 1.63
CA SER A 245 15.27 -5.32 0.65
C SER A 245 14.71 -5.72 -0.72
N VAL A 246 13.60 -6.47 -0.77
CA VAL A 246 12.93 -6.80 -2.03
C VAL A 246 12.26 -5.56 -2.65
N LEU A 247 11.65 -4.69 -1.83
CA LEU A 247 11.10 -3.41 -2.30
C LEU A 247 12.19 -2.46 -2.83
N GLU A 248 13.34 -2.44 -2.18
CA GLU A 248 14.51 -1.65 -2.61
C GLU A 248 15.06 -2.16 -3.94
N GLU A 249 15.20 -3.48 -4.11
CA GLU A 249 15.62 -4.08 -5.38
C GLU A 249 14.61 -3.79 -6.50
N GLU A 250 13.31 -3.78 -6.19
CA GLU A 250 12.24 -3.53 -7.15
C GLU A 250 12.18 -2.06 -7.61
N HIS A 251 12.25 -1.12 -6.66
CA HIS A 251 12.01 0.30 -6.93
C HIS A 251 13.29 1.12 -7.05
N GLU A 252 14.44 0.52 -6.79
CA GLU A 252 15.78 1.10 -6.95
C GLU A 252 15.88 2.50 -6.32
N GLU A 253 16.27 3.50 -7.12
CA GLU A 253 16.41 4.88 -6.69
C GLU A 253 15.10 5.53 -6.23
N HIS A 254 13.93 4.97 -6.57
CA HIS A 254 12.64 5.45 -6.09
C HIS A 254 12.27 4.94 -4.69
N PHE A 255 13.02 3.98 -4.15
CA PHE A 255 12.78 3.50 -2.79
C PHE A 255 13.29 4.49 -1.74
N LEU A 256 12.47 4.74 -0.72
CA LEU A 256 12.85 5.50 0.48
C LEU A 256 12.86 4.56 1.68
N ASN A 257 14.07 4.25 2.17
CA ASN A 257 14.28 3.43 3.37
C ASN A 257 14.02 4.22 4.66
N PHE A 258 12.76 4.63 4.84
CA PHE A 258 12.34 5.42 5.98
C PHE A 258 12.40 4.64 7.29
N ARG A 259 12.19 3.32 7.24
CA ARG A 259 12.26 2.45 8.41
C ARG A 259 13.64 2.48 9.06
N ASP A 260 14.71 2.29 8.29
CA ASP A 260 16.05 2.28 8.85
C ASP A 260 16.45 3.67 9.36
N TYR A 261 16.04 4.73 8.65
CA TYR A 261 16.17 6.10 9.14
C TYR A 261 15.54 6.31 10.53
N LEU A 262 14.33 5.80 10.77
CA LEU A 262 13.67 5.91 12.07
C LEU A 262 14.40 5.15 13.19
N LEU A 263 15.06 4.04 12.86
CA LEU A 263 15.83 3.24 13.82
C LEU A 263 17.16 3.90 14.18
N GLU A 264 17.80 4.56 13.22
CA GLU A 264 19.14 5.13 13.39
C GLU A 264 19.10 6.57 13.90
N ASN A 265 18.25 7.40 13.29
CA ASN A 265 18.27 8.86 13.48
C ASN A 265 16.93 9.44 13.95
N GLY A 266 15.82 8.68 13.87
CA GLY A 266 14.47 9.21 14.09
C GLY A 266 14.27 9.94 15.42
N LEU A 267 14.73 9.39 16.55
CA LEU A 267 14.60 10.08 17.84
C LEU A 267 15.47 11.33 17.94
N GLN A 268 16.69 11.26 17.40
CA GLN A 268 17.62 12.38 17.42
C GLN A 268 17.09 13.55 16.59
N ASP A 269 16.63 13.28 15.37
CA ASP A 269 16.15 14.30 14.44
C ASP A 269 14.77 14.85 14.80
N ALA A 270 14.04 14.16 15.69
CA ALA A 270 12.84 14.66 16.34
C ALA A 270 13.12 15.40 17.66
N ASP A 271 14.39 15.57 18.05
CA ASP A 271 14.80 16.16 19.33
C ASP A 271 14.20 15.43 20.57
N ILE A 272 13.93 14.13 20.44
CA ILE A 272 13.37 13.29 21.51
C ILE A 272 14.51 12.63 22.28
N THR A 273 14.57 12.87 23.59
CA THR A 273 15.46 12.11 24.48
C THR A 273 14.94 10.66 24.63
N PRO A 274 15.70 9.63 24.23
CA PRO A 274 15.22 8.25 24.24
C PRO A 274 14.82 7.78 25.64
N THR A 275 13.63 7.19 25.78
CA THR A 275 13.22 6.53 27.02
C THR A 275 13.87 5.15 27.14
N LYS A 276 13.83 4.55 28.34
CA LYS A 276 14.24 3.14 28.53
C LYS A 276 13.48 2.19 27.61
N GLN A 277 12.22 2.53 27.32
CA GLN A 277 11.38 1.70 26.51
C GLN A 277 11.71 1.83 25.03
N ASP A 278 12.08 3.03 24.56
CA ASP A 278 12.61 3.23 23.21
C ASP A 278 13.91 2.46 23.00
N GLN A 279 14.81 2.46 23.99
CA GLN A 279 16.03 1.65 23.95
C GLN A 279 15.72 0.16 23.81
N SER A 280 14.75 -0.36 24.58
CA SER A 280 14.33 -1.76 24.47
C SER A 280 13.64 -2.07 23.14
N ASP A 281 12.93 -1.11 22.56
CA ASP A 281 12.32 -1.24 21.24
C ASP A 281 13.42 -1.30 20.15
N LEU A 282 14.41 -0.40 20.19
CA LEU A 282 15.56 -0.38 19.29
C LEU A 282 16.40 -1.67 19.34
N GLU A 283 16.66 -2.21 20.55
CA GLU A 283 17.35 -3.49 20.72
C GLU A 283 16.63 -4.66 20.03
N LYS A 284 15.30 -4.58 19.89
CA LYS A 284 14.48 -5.58 19.18
C LYS A 284 14.31 -5.26 17.70
N GLY A 285 14.86 -4.15 17.23
CA GLY A 285 14.67 -3.61 15.88
C GLY A 285 13.26 -3.07 15.65
N TYR A 286 12.57 -2.65 16.70
CA TYR A 286 11.28 -1.97 16.61
C TYR A 286 11.48 -0.46 16.49
N ILE A 287 10.64 0.19 15.68
CA ILE A 287 10.57 1.66 15.69
C ILE A 287 10.26 2.09 17.14
N PRO A 288 11.02 3.06 17.68
CA PRO A 288 10.77 3.65 19.00
C PRO A 288 9.32 4.07 19.15
N ARG A 289 8.67 3.66 20.24
CA ARG A 289 7.26 4.01 20.45
C ARG A 289 7.03 5.50 20.69
N SER A 290 8.06 6.25 21.07
CA SER A 290 7.97 7.72 21.13
C SER A 290 7.76 8.38 19.75
N LEU A 291 7.83 7.61 18.65
CA LEU A 291 7.49 8.03 17.28
C LEU A 291 6.17 7.41 16.78
N LEU A 292 5.44 6.69 17.63
CA LEU A 292 4.23 5.96 17.24
C LEU A 292 3.05 6.38 18.10
N GLN A 293 1.85 6.15 17.58
CA GLN A 293 0.62 6.20 18.36
C GLN A 293 0.49 4.95 19.25
N ASP A 294 -0.50 4.98 20.15
CA ASP A 294 -0.75 3.89 21.11
C ASP A 294 -1.01 2.53 20.45
N ASN A 295 -1.50 2.50 19.21
CA ASN A 295 -1.70 1.27 18.46
C ASN A 295 -0.40 0.62 17.96
N LEU A 296 0.75 1.29 18.12
CA LEU A 296 2.10 0.84 17.75
C LEU A 296 2.27 0.49 16.25
N VAL A 297 1.35 0.97 15.41
CA VAL A 297 1.36 0.82 13.95
C VAL A 297 1.46 2.19 13.29
N ASP A 298 0.58 3.11 13.69
CA ASP A 298 0.52 4.46 13.11
C ASP A 298 1.60 5.37 13.70
N GLY A 299 2.09 6.28 12.87
CA GLY A 299 3.00 7.34 13.27
C GLY A 299 2.31 8.45 14.06
N ASN A 300 3.03 9.06 15.00
CA ASN A 300 2.59 10.32 15.62
C ASN A 300 3.01 11.53 14.76
N THR A 301 2.81 12.75 15.30
CA THR A 301 3.16 13.99 14.59
C THR A 301 4.64 14.02 14.20
N GLU A 302 5.55 13.68 15.12
CA GLU A 302 6.99 13.72 14.90
C GLU A 302 7.42 12.74 13.80
N PHE A 303 6.83 11.53 13.76
CA PHE A 303 7.04 10.58 12.67
C PHE A 303 6.66 11.18 11.31
N HIS A 304 5.52 11.88 11.22
CA HIS A 304 5.05 12.45 9.97
C HIS A 304 5.87 13.66 9.52
N GLU A 305 6.35 14.47 10.46
CA GLU A 305 7.29 15.55 10.17
C GLU A 305 8.62 15.03 9.62
N LEU A 306 9.16 13.99 10.26
CA LEU A 306 10.36 13.30 9.79
C LEU A 306 10.17 12.73 8.38
N LEU A 307 9.03 12.05 8.14
CA LEU A 307 8.73 11.49 6.82
C LEU A 307 8.65 12.58 5.74
N ALA A 308 7.97 13.70 6.02
CA ALA A 308 7.88 14.81 5.08
C ALA A 308 9.26 15.38 4.72
N LYS A 309 10.16 15.56 5.70
CA LYS A 309 11.54 16.01 5.48
C LYS A 309 12.33 15.02 4.63
N GLN A 310 12.26 13.72 4.93
CA GLN A 310 12.91 12.67 4.16
C GLN A 310 12.38 12.60 2.71
N LEU A 311 11.07 12.77 2.52
CA LEU A 311 10.45 12.83 1.19
C LEU A 311 10.91 14.05 0.40
N ILE A 312 10.98 15.24 1.00
CA ILE A 312 11.52 16.44 0.35
C ILE A 312 12.96 16.20 -0.11
N GLN A 313 13.80 15.68 0.79
CA GLN A 313 15.20 15.39 0.46
C GLN A 313 15.30 14.39 -0.69
N LYS A 314 14.53 13.30 -0.65
CA LYS A 314 14.47 12.30 -1.72
C LYS A 314 13.98 12.89 -3.05
N MET A 315 12.96 13.74 -3.02
CA MET A 315 12.46 14.43 -4.22
C MET A 315 13.49 15.40 -4.81
N LYS A 316 14.30 16.07 -3.98
CA LYS A 316 15.43 16.91 -4.44
C LYS A 316 16.54 16.06 -5.09
N GLU A 317 16.90 14.95 -4.46
CA GLU A 317 17.91 14.01 -4.98
C GLU A 317 17.53 13.46 -6.36
N LEU A 318 16.26 13.07 -6.51
CA LEU A 318 15.69 12.59 -7.78
C LEU A 318 15.37 13.72 -8.77
N LYS A 319 15.57 14.99 -8.39
CA LYS A 319 15.29 16.19 -9.20
C LYS A 319 13.83 16.29 -9.63
N TYR A 320 12.92 15.84 -8.77
CA TYR A 320 11.49 15.99 -8.98
C TYR A 320 10.99 17.38 -8.65
N ILE A 321 11.66 18.02 -7.70
CA ILE A 321 11.42 19.37 -7.20
C ILE A 321 12.75 20.14 -7.10
N THR A 322 12.63 21.45 -6.91
CA THR A 322 13.72 22.41 -6.71
C THR A 322 13.46 23.26 -5.46
N ASP A 323 14.43 24.10 -5.07
CA ASP A 323 14.23 24.99 -3.91
C ASP A 323 13.11 26.02 -4.13
N ASP A 324 12.76 26.35 -5.38
CA ASP A 324 11.64 27.24 -5.71
C ASP A 324 10.28 26.60 -5.38
N ASP A 325 10.22 25.27 -5.28
CA ASP A 325 9.03 24.52 -4.91
C ASP A 325 8.83 24.47 -3.38
N LEU A 326 9.75 25.01 -2.58
CA LEU A 326 9.69 25.01 -1.11
C LEU A 326 9.14 26.34 -0.56
N THR A 327 8.38 26.28 0.53
CA THR A 327 7.90 27.48 1.24
C THR A 327 8.96 28.06 2.18
N ASN A 328 9.96 27.25 2.56
CA ASN A 328 11.07 27.63 3.41
C ASN A 328 12.38 26.98 2.92
N THR A 329 13.37 27.78 2.56
CA THR A 329 14.67 27.33 2.01
C THR A 329 15.63 26.73 3.05
N GLN A 330 15.20 26.53 4.30
CA GLN A 330 16.05 25.95 5.37
C GLN A 330 15.87 24.43 5.57
N ILE A 331 15.23 23.74 4.63
CA ILE A 331 14.94 22.29 4.69
C ILE A 331 15.92 21.50 3.83
#